data_AF-A0A2D9NP19-F1
#
_entry.id   AF-A0A2D9NP19-F1
#
_cell.length_a   1.000
_cell.length_b   1.000
_cell.length_c   1.000
_cell.angle_alpha   90.00
_cell.angle_beta   90.00
_cell.angle_gamma   90.00
#
_symmetry.space_group_name_H-M   'P 1'
#
loop_
_entity.id
_entity.type
_entity.pdbx_description
1 polymer ?
#
loop_
_entity_poly.entity_id
_entity_poly.type
_entity_poly.pdbx_seq_one_letter_code
_entity_poly.pdbx_strand_id
1 'polypeptide(L)'
;MNLGPELHSRWRAPQLAESLWAGGVVACPAEGVWGLSCDPFDEGAVLDLLAMKQREVSKGLIVVGASSDVFADVLSDLSSEQRETMLASWPGPNTWLVPHKGFFPSWITGDSDEVAIRVTSSPALATLCAAFGGPLVSTSANPAGLPPPHSIWELRRYFGMTLPAMPGAIDPTGKPSTIRRVADGSVIRG
;
A
#
# COMPACT_ATOMS: atom_id res chain seq x y z
N MET A 1 -4.09 28.14 17.31
CA MET A 1 -3.94 27.81 15.88
C MET A 1 -4.22 26.33 15.74
N ASN A 2 -5.36 25.97 15.15
CA ASN A 2 -5.75 24.57 14.97
C ASN A 2 -5.06 24.07 13.69
N LEU A 3 -3.93 23.39 13.84
CA LEU A 3 -3.19 22.82 12.71
C LEU A 3 -3.96 21.56 12.28
N GLY A 4 -4.50 21.57 11.06
CA GLY A 4 -5.28 20.45 10.53
C GLY A 4 -4.44 19.16 10.36
N PRO A 5 -5.09 17.99 10.24
CA PRO A 5 -4.41 16.69 10.11
C PRO A 5 -3.36 16.63 8.98
N GLU A 6 -3.57 17.40 7.91
CA GLU A 6 -2.69 17.42 6.73
C GLU A 6 -1.29 18.01 6.99
N LEU A 7 -1.14 18.92 7.96
CA LEU A 7 0.16 19.50 8.31
C LEU A 7 1.03 18.53 9.13
N HIS A 8 0.40 17.61 9.88
CA HIS A 8 1.12 16.67 10.74
C HIS A 8 1.81 15.56 9.95
N SER A 9 1.29 15.19 8.78
CA SER A 9 1.91 14.17 7.93
C SER A 9 3.21 14.67 7.29
N ARG A 10 3.29 15.97 6.94
CA ARG A 10 4.38 16.52 6.12
C ARG A 10 5.73 16.58 6.82
N TRP A 11 5.78 16.82 8.13
CA TRP A 11 7.07 16.95 8.84
C TRP A 11 7.73 15.61 9.14
N ARG A 12 6.93 14.55 9.32
CA ARG A 12 7.43 13.22 9.69
C ARG A 12 7.70 12.32 8.49
N ALA A 13 7.07 12.61 7.35
CA ALA A 13 7.22 11.80 6.15
C ALA A 13 8.68 11.64 5.69
N PRO A 14 9.56 12.66 5.71
CA PRO A 14 10.97 12.46 5.35
C PRO A 14 11.70 11.47 6.26
N GLN A 15 11.49 11.56 7.58
CA GLN A 15 12.11 10.66 8.57
C GLN A 15 11.61 9.21 8.41
N LEU A 16 10.33 9.04 8.07
CA LEU A 16 9.75 7.72 7.84
C LEU A 16 10.16 7.17 6.46
N ALA A 17 10.37 8.02 5.47
CA ALA A 17 11.00 7.65 4.20
C ALA A 17 12.45 7.16 4.41
N GLU A 18 13.24 7.80 5.27
CA GLU A 18 14.57 7.31 5.65
C GLU A 18 14.49 5.92 6.31
N SER A 19 13.48 5.68 7.14
CA SER A 19 13.27 4.35 7.75
C SER A 19 12.95 3.29 6.70
N LEU A 20 12.17 3.64 5.66
CA LEU A 20 11.87 2.75 4.53
C LEU A 20 13.13 2.48 3.69
N TRP A 21 13.92 3.51 3.39
CA TRP A 21 15.21 3.38 2.69
C TRP A 21 16.24 2.55 3.46
N ALA A 22 16.13 2.49 4.78
CA ALA A 22 16.94 1.63 5.63
C ALA A 22 16.42 0.19 5.75
N GLY A 23 15.44 -0.21 4.93
CA GLY A 23 14.84 -1.55 4.94
C GLY A 23 13.79 -1.77 6.03
N GLY A 24 13.28 -0.69 6.64
CA GLY A 24 12.32 -0.76 7.72
C GLY A 24 10.85 -0.87 7.27
N VAL A 25 9.98 -1.23 8.22
CA VAL A 25 8.52 -1.24 8.05
C VAL A 25 7.89 -0.06 8.77
N VAL A 26 6.99 0.65 8.10
CA VAL A 26 6.26 1.80 8.64
C VAL A 26 4.76 1.51 8.65
N ALA A 27 4.08 1.81 9.74
CA ALA A 27 2.62 1.82 9.78
C ALA A 27 2.05 3.14 9.24
N CYS A 28 1.00 3.07 8.43
CA CYS A 28 0.40 4.26 7.83
C CYS A 28 -1.13 4.15 7.79
N PRO A 29 -1.89 5.22 8.10
CA PRO A 29 -3.32 5.27 7.81
C PRO A 29 -3.56 5.10 6.30
N ALA A 30 -4.34 4.10 5.91
CA ALA A 30 -4.88 3.93 4.57
C ALA A 30 -6.36 4.38 4.54
N GLU A 31 -7.10 4.02 3.50
CA GLU A 31 -8.47 4.52 3.27
C GLU A 31 -9.42 4.17 4.42
N GLY A 32 -9.46 2.92 4.88
CA GLY A 32 -10.37 2.49 5.95
C GLY A 32 -9.70 1.85 7.16
N VAL A 33 -8.40 1.58 7.09
CA VAL A 33 -7.66 0.84 8.14
C VAL A 33 -6.21 1.32 8.17
N TRP A 34 -5.50 1.02 9.25
CA TRP A 34 -4.05 1.16 9.27
C TRP A 34 -3.40 0.03 8.48
N GLY A 35 -2.37 0.37 7.70
CA GLY A 35 -1.56 -0.57 6.92
C GLY A 35 -0.11 -0.61 7.37
N LEU A 36 0.60 -1.67 7.01
CA LEU A 36 2.06 -1.79 7.04
C LEU A 36 2.61 -1.53 5.65
N SER A 37 3.70 -0.78 5.59
CA SER A 37 4.37 -0.37 4.36
C SER A 37 5.88 -0.55 4.44
N CYS A 38 6.47 -0.98 3.33
CA CYS A 38 7.90 -1.14 3.12
C CYS A 38 8.23 -0.88 1.64
N ASP A 39 9.52 -0.80 1.31
CA ASP A 39 9.98 -0.77 -0.07
C ASP A 39 9.66 -2.11 -0.77
N PRO A 40 8.93 -2.13 -1.89
CA PRO A 40 8.67 -3.37 -2.62
C PRO A 40 9.93 -4.04 -3.20
N PHE A 41 11.03 -3.32 -3.34
CA PHE A 41 12.27 -3.81 -3.93
C PHE A 41 13.32 -4.23 -2.89
N ASP A 42 13.05 -4.03 -1.60
CA ASP A 42 13.86 -4.57 -0.50
C ASP A 42 13.26 -5.91 -0.02
N GLU A 43 13.90 -7.02 -0.41
CA GLU A 43 13.46 -8.37 -0.02
C GLU A 43 13.40 -8.53 1.51
N GLY A 44 14.38 -7.99 2.24
CA GLY A 44 14.43 -8.08 3.70
C GLY A 44 13.24 -7.38 4.35
N ALA A 45 12.96 -6.15 3.92
CA ALA A 45 11.84 -5.37 4.43
C ALA A 45 10.48 -6.05 4.16
N VAL A 46 10.34 -6.68 2.98
CA VAL A 46 9.13 -7.43 2.60
C VAL A 46 8.98 -8.69 3.45
N LEU A 47 10.07 -9.44 3.67
CA LEU A 47 10.04 -10.64 4.51
C LEU A 47 9.73 -10.31 5.97
N ASP A 48 10.27 -9.21 6.51
CA ASP A 48 9.94 -8.71 7.85
C ASP A 48 8.46 -8.34 7.96
N LEU A 49 7.93 -7.62 6.97
CA LEU A 49 6.50 -7.28 6.90
C LEU A 49 5.63 -8.55 6.85
N LEU A 50 6.00 -9.55 6.05
CA LEU A 50 5.28 -10.82 5.95
C LEU A 50 5.33 -11.61 7.26
N ALA A 51 6.47 -11.62 7.95
CA ALA A 51 6.65 -12.23 9.26
C ALA A 51 5.75 -11.56 10.32
N MET A 52 5.71 -10.23 10.37
CA MET A 52 4.79 -9.48 11.24
C MET A 52 3.33 -9.87 11.00
N LYS A 53 2.96 -10.14 9.74
CA LYS A 53 1.61 -10.53 9.35
C LYS A 53 1.31 -12.01 9.50
N GLN A 54 2.31 -12.85 9.74
CA GLN A 54 2.18 -14.31 9.64
C GLN A 54 1.53 -14.71 8.30
N ARG A 55 2.02 -14.11 7.20
CA ARG A 55 1.48 -14.29 5.85
C ARG A 55 2.52 -14.95 4.96
N GLU A 56 2.10 -15.93 4.19
CA GLU A 56 2.93 -16.58 3.16
C GLU A 56 3.18 -15.65 1.97
N VAL A 57 4.40 -15.69 1.45
CA VAL A 57 4.84 -14.91 0.29
C VAL A 57 4.06 -15.24 -0.99
N SER A 58 3.65 -16.50 -1.16
CA SER A 58 2.93 -17.01 -2.35
C SER A 58 1.64 -16.26 -2.66
N LYS A 59 1.04 -15.60 -1.66
CA LYS A 59 -0.24 -14.87 -1.81
C LYS A 59 -0.09 -13.48 -2.44
N GLY A 60 1.14 -13.02 -2.68
CA GLY A 60 1.44 -11.69 -3.18
C GLY A 60 1.02 -10.56 -2.23
N LEU A 61 1.43 -9.35 -2.61
CA LEU A 61 1.23 -8.09 -1.89
C LEU A 61 0.68 -7.01 -2.82
N ILE A 62 0.06 -5.98 -2.21
CA ILE A 62 -0.44 -4.81 -2.94
C ILE A 62 0.64 -3.74 -2.90
N VAL A 63 0.93 -3.18 -4.08
CA VAL A 63 1.83 -2.04 -4.26
C VAL A 63 0.99 -0.78 -4.47
N VAL A 64 1.34 0.30 -3.78
CA VAL A 64 0.61 1.57 -3.79
C VAL A 64 1.50 2.74 -4.21
N GLY A 65 0.93 3.65 -4.99
CA GLY A 65 1.58 4.89 -5.44
C GLY A 65 0.78 6.13 -5.07
N ALA A 66 1.44 7.29 -5.04
CA ALA A 66 0.80 8.60 -4.91
C ALA A 66 0.22 9.11 -6.25
N SER A 67 0.79 8.68 -7.38
CA SER A 67 0.28 8.91 -8.73
C SER A 67 0.40 7.64 -9.56
N SER A 68 -0.24 7.59 -10.73
CA SER A 68 -0.10 6.47 -11.67
C SER A 68 1.27 6.41 -12.34
N ASP A 69 2.05 7.50 -12.31
CA ASP A 69 3.32 7.61 -13.02
C ASP A 69 4.35 6.59 -12.53
N VAL A 70 4.31 6.24 -11.23
CA VAL A 70 5.20 5.23 -10.64
C VAL A 70 4.95 3.81 -11.18
N PHE A 71 3.86 3.60 -11.93
CA PHE A 71 3.50 2.34 -12.55
C PHE A 71 3.67 2.33 -14.08
N ALA A 72 4.23 3.40 -14.68
CA ALA A 72 4.27 3.58 -16.12
C ALA A 72 4.75 2.35 -16.91
N ASP A 73 5.79 1.65 -16.43
CA ASP A 73 6.35 0.46 -17.07
C ASP A 73 5.32 -0.69 -17.13
N VAL A 74 4.63 -0.96 -16.03
CA VAL A 74 3.62 -2.02 -15.94
C VAL A 74 2.34 -1.65 -16.72
N LEU A 75 2.06 -0.35 -16.85
CA LEU A 75 0.91 0.16 -17.58
C LEU A 75 1.13 0.24 -19.11
N SER A 76 2.38 0.23 -19.56
CA SER A 76 2.75 0.52 -20.95
C SER A 76 2.10 -0.43 -21.97
N ASP A 77 1.93 -1.69 -21.58
CA ASP A 77 1.45 -2.78 -22.44
C ASP A 77 -0.07 -3.00 -22.41
N LEU A 78 -0.79 -2.23 -21.59
CA LEU A 78 -2.24 -2.30 -21.52
C LEU A 78 -2.87 -1.59 -22.73
N SER A 79 -4.05 -2.02 -23.16
CA SER A 79 -4.82 -1.27 -24.16
C SER A 79 -5.18 0.12 -23.64
N SER A 80 -5.46 1.07 -24.52
CA SER A 80 -5.90 2.42 -24.11
C SER A 80 -7.16 2.36 -23.25
N GLU A 81 -8.12 1.51 -23.61
CA GLU A 81 -9.38 1.32 -22.86
C GLU A 81 -9.13 0.78 -21.44
N GLN A 82 -8.23 -0.20 -21.30
CA GLN A 82 -7.84 -0.76 -20.00
C GLN A 82 -7.19 0.32 -19.12
N ARG A 83 -6.29 1.11 -19.69
CA ARG A 83 -5.64 2.23 -18.98
C ARG A 83 -6.65 3.28 -18.56
N GLU A 84 -7.50 3.74 -19.47
CA GLU A 84 -8.54 4.75 -19.17
C GLU A 84 -9.47 4.29 -18.05
N THR A 85 -9.95 3.06 -18.10
CA THR A 85 -10.83 2.49 -17.07
C THR A 85 -10.18 2.49 -15.69
N MET A 86 -8.91 2.07 -15.63
CA MET A 86 -8.16 2.00 -14.39
C MET A 86 -7.84 3.40 -13.85
N LEU A 87 -7.34 4.29 -14.70
CA LEU A 87 -6.99 5.68 -14.34
C LEU A 87 -8.23 6.45 -13.86
N ALA A 88 -9.41 6.24 -14.47
CA ALA A 88 -10.65 6.86 -14.04
C ALA A 88 -11.12 6.40 -12.64
N SER A 89 -10.65 5.25 -12.16
CA SER A 89 -10.97 4.70 -10.84
C SER A 89 -10.02 5.17 -9.72
N TRP A 90 -8.97 5.93 -10.09
CA TRP A 90 -7.88 6.37 -9.23
C TRP A 90 -7.82 7.91 -9.15
N PRO A 91 -7.37 8.47 -8.02
CA PRO A 91 -7.04 7.82 -6.74
C PRO A 91 -8.28 7.28 -6.02
N GLY A 92 -8.15 6.16 -5.32
CA GLY A 92 -9.29 5.61 -4.57
C GLY A 92 -9.13 4.16 -4.11
N PRO A 93 -10.19 3.57 -3.52
CA PRO A 93 -10.19 2.21 -3.01
C PRO A 93 -10.35 1.17 -4.13
N ASN A 94 -9.67 1.34 -5.26
CA ASN A 94 -9.65 0.38 -6.37
C ASN A 94 -8.24 -0.18 -6.52
N THR A 95 -8.11 -1.49 -6.40
CA THR A 95 -6.85 -2.21 -6.65
C THR A 95 -7.01 -3.00 -7.95
N TRP A 96 -6.01 -2.92 -8.82
CA TRP A 96 -6.02 -3.60 -10.11
C TRP A 96 -4.92 -4.65 -10.16
N LEU A 97 -5.29 -5.88 -10.54
CA LEU A 97 -4.36 -6.93 -10.96
C LEU A 97 -3.99 -6.67 -12.41
N VAL A 98 -2.70 -6.48 -12.65
CA VAL A 98 -2.11 -6.23 -13.97
C VAL A 98 -0.94 -7.18 -14.21
N PRO A 99 -0.67 -7.63 -15.44
CA PRO A 99 0.52 -8.45 -15.72
C PRO A 99 1.79 -7.76 -15.25
N HIS A 100 2.60 -8.39 -14.39
CA HIS A 100 3.79 -7.73 -13.83
C HIS A 100 5.02 -7.78 -14.74
N LYS A 101 5.08 -8.75 -15.67
CA LYS A 101 6.11 -8.92 -16.71
C LYS A 101 7.56 -8.85 -16.22
N GLY A 102 7.80 -9.34 -15.00
CA GLY A 102 9.14 -9.35 -14.39
C GLY A 102 9.59 -8.00 -13.81
N PHE A 103 8.75 -6.95 -13.83
CA PHE A 103 9.07 -5.66 -13.21
C PHE A 103 9.13 -5.76 -11.68
N PHE A 104 8.13 -6.43 -11.09
CA PHE A 104 8.13 -6.73 -9.66
C PHE A 104 8.79 -8.07 -9.37
N PRO A 105 9.58 -8.15 -8.28
CA PRO A 105 10.20 -9.39 -7.83
C PRO A 105 9.18 -10.37 -7.26
N SER A 106 9.57 -11.65 -7.19
CA SER A 106 8.69 -12.75 -6.77
C SER A 106 8.16 -12.62 -5.34
N TRP A 107 8.87 -11.92 -4.45
CA TRP A 107 8.38 -11.65 -3.10
C TRP A 107 7.21 -10.65 -3.05
N ILE A 108 6.96 -9.91 -4.14
CA ILE A 108 5.80 -9.03 -4.30
C ILE A 108 4.65 -9.75 -5.00
N THR A 109 4.94 -10.50 -6.06
CA THR A 109 3.92 -11.16 -6.88
C THR A 109 3.48 -12.49 -6.29
N GLY A 110 4.31 -13.13 -5.47
CA GLY A 110 4.09 -14.50 -5.03
C GLY A 110 4.10 -15.45 -6.23
N ASP A 111 3.14 -16.36 -6.28
CA ASP A 111 3.01 -17.36 -7.36
C ASP A 111 2.23 -16.83 -8.58
N SER A 112 1.96 -15.52 -8.63
CA SER A 112 1.10 -14.88 -9.63
C SER A 112 1.90 -14.24 -10.76
N ASP A 113 1.42 -14.37 -12.01
CA ASP A 113 1.88 -13.62 -13.18
C ASP A 113 1.30 -12.18 -13.25
N GLU A 114 0.53 -11.79 -12.23
CA GLU A 114 -0.05 -10.46 -12.04
C GLU A 114 0.44 -9.81 -10.74
N VAL A 115 0.54 -8.47 -10.73
CA VAL A 115 0.77 -7.66 -9.53
C VAL A 115 -0.49 -6.84 -9.19
N ALA A 116 -0.79 -6.70 -7.91
CA ALA A 116 -1.86 -5.85 -7.41
C ALA A 116 -1.34 -4.42 -7.19
N ILE A 117 -1.81 -3.46 -7.99
CA ILE A 117 -1.41 -2.04 -7.89
C ILE A 117 -2.59 -1.13 -7.54
N ARG A 118 -2.31 0.01 -6.91
CA ARG A 118 -3.32 1.03 -6.57
C ARG A 118 -2.70 2.41 -6.46
N VAL A 119 -3.43 3.44 -6.91
CA VAL A 119 -3.14 4.83 -6.52
C VAL A 119 -4.05 5.19 -5.34
N THR A 120 -3.45 5.49 -4.19
CA THR A 120 -4.17 5.70 -2.93
C THR A 120 -4.85 7.06 -2.88
N SER A 121 -6.03 7.14 -2.26
CA SER A 121 -6.67 8.40 -1.88
C SER A 121 -6.40 8.78 -0.43
N SER A 122 -5.67 7.96 0.35
CA SER A 122 -5.29 8.30 1.72
C SER A 122 -4.23 9.40 1.71
N PRO A 123 -4.48 10.56 2.35
CA PRO A 123 -3.50 11.65 2.39
C PRO A 123 -2.19 11.25 3.06
N ALA A 124 -2.25 10.44 4.12
CA ALA A 124 -1.05 10.00 4.85
C ALA A 124 -0.20 9.05 3.99
N LEU A 125 -0.84 8.08 3.33
CA LEU A 125 -0.14 7.10 2.50
C LEU A 125 0.41 7.74 1.22
N ALA A 126 -0.35 8.63 0.58
CA ALA A 126 0.13 9.41 -0.56
C ALA A 126 1.34 10.29 -0.18
N THR A 127 1.29 10.95 0.99
CA THR A 127 2.41 11.76 1.50
C THR A 127 3.65 10.91 1.75
N LEU A 128 3.47 9.69 2.30
CA LEU A 128 4.58 8.77 2.54
C LEU A 128 5.20 8.26 1.23
N CYS A 129 4.40 7.83 0.25
CA CYS A 129 4.88 7.46 -1.09
C CYS A 129 5.66 8.61 -1.75
N ALA A 130 5.12 9.84 -1.69
CA ALA A 130 5.78 11.02 -2.26
C ALA A 130 7.11 11.36 -1.57
N ALA A 131 7.18 11.23 -0.23
CA ALA A 131 8.41 11.46 0.51
C ALA A 131 9.46 10.35 0.29
N PHE A 132 9.02 9.09 0.13
CA PHE A 132 9.88 7.98 -0.25
C PHE A 132 10.43 8.14 -1.67
N GLY A 133 9.63 8.72 -2.57
CA GLY A 133 10.00 8.95 -3.97
C GLY A 133 9.62 7.80 -4.90
N GLY A 134 8.69 6.93 -4.49
CA GLY A 134 8.35 5.73 -5.25
C GLY A 134 7.10 5.01 -4.73
N PRO A 135 6.79 3.84 -5.31
CA PRO A 135 5.72 3.00 -4.82
C PRO A 135 6.12 2.32 -3.50
N LEU A 136 5.13 1.93 -2.70
CA LEU A 136 5.32 1.20 -1.45
C LEU A 136 4.47 -0.07 -1.44
N VAL A 137 4.89 -1.10 -0.73
CA VAL A 137 3.94 -2.13 -0.29
C VAL A 137 2.93 -1.49 0.66
N SER A 138 1.65 -1.88 0.58
CA SER A 138 0.66 -1.53 1.60
C SER A 138 -0.34 -2.65 1.80
N THR A 139 -0.38 -3.20 3.01
CA THR A 139 -1.33 -4.23 3.42
C THR A 139 -1.83 -3.96 4.82
N SER A 140 -3.01 -4.47 5.20
CA SER A 140 -3.60 -4.16 6.50
C SER A 140 -2.69 -4.54 7.67
N ALA A 141 -2.66 -3.72 8.72
CA ALA A 141 -1.74 -3.89 9.83
C ALA A 141 -2.27 -4.85 10.90
N ASN A 142 -2.46 -6.11 10.52
CA ASN A 142 -2.89 -7.17 11.42
C ASN A 142 -2.19 -8.50 11.07
N PRO A 143 -1.94 -9.35 12.09
CA PRO A 143 -1.66 -10.76 11.87
C PRO A 143 -2.79 -11.45 11.10
N ALA A 144 -2.46 -12.49 10.34
CA ALA A 144 -3.41 -13.24 9.53
C ALA A 144 -4.58 -13.75 10.37
N GLY A 145 -5.81 -13.60 9.85
CA GLY A 145 -7.04 -14.01 10.53
C GLY A 145 -7.59 -13.04 11.58
N LEU A 146 -6.82 -12.01 11.98
CA LEU A 146 -7.28 -11.00 12.94
C LEU A 146 -7.90 -9.77 12.22
N PRO A 147 -8.79 -9.01 12.89
CA PRO A 147 -9.37 -7.81 12.31
C PRO A 147 -8.30 -6.70 12.13
N PRO A 148 -8.38 -5.92 11.04
CA PRO A 148 -7.47 -4.81 10.82
C PRO A 148 -7.70 -3.69 11.85
N PRO A 149 -6.65 -2.97 12.28
CA PRO A 149 -6.78 -1.87 13.23
C PRO A 149 -7.34 -0.62 12.55
N HIS A 150 -8.33 -0.02 13.20
CA HIS A 150 -8.97 1.25 12.83
C HIS A 150 -8.40 2.43 13.66
N SER A 151 -7.64 2.14 14.72
CA SER A 151 -6.96 3.15 15.52
C SER A 151 -5.48 2.82 15.73
N ILE A 152 -4.70 3.85 16.05
CA ILE A 152 -3.30 3.66 16.43
C ILE A 152 -3.19 2.76 17.67
N TRP A 153 -4.12 2.80 18.61
CA TRP A 153 -4.10 1.96 19.81
C TRP A 153 -4.24 0.47 19.48
N GLU A 154 -5.12 0.13 18.54
CA GLU A 154 -5.26 -1.24 18.06
C GLU A 154 -4.01 -1.71 17.31
N LEU A 155 -3.40 -0.82 16.49
CA LEU A 155 -2.11 -1.09 15.86
C LEU A 155 -1.02 -1.40 16.92
N ARG A 156 -0.94 -0.60 17.99
CA ARG A 156 0.03 -0.78 19.07
C ARG A 156 -0.20 -2.08 19.84
N ARG A 157 -1.43 -2.55 19.93
CA ARG A 157 -1.74 -3.86 20.53
C ARG A 157 -1.15 -5.02 19.70
N TYR A 158 -1.07 -4.89 18.38
CA TYR A 158 -0.48 -5.91 17.53
C TYR A 158 1.05 -5.84 17.48
N PHE A 159 1.63 -4.65 17.31
CA PHE A 159 3.05 -4.51 16.96
C PHE A 159 3.88 -3.66 17.94
N GLY A 160 3.31 -3.30 19.10
CA GLY A 160 4.02 -2.55 20.13
C GLY A 160 4.31 -1.08 19.74
N MET A 161 5.02 -0.39 20.63
CA MET A 161 5.28 1.06 20.53
C MET A 161 6.44 1.43 19.61
N THR A 162 7.28 0.46 19.26
CA THR A 162 8.53 0.69 18.50
C THR A 162 8.30 0.79 16.99
N LEU A 163 7.22 0.22 16.46
CA LEU A 163 6.89 0.30 15.03
C LEU A 163 6.72 1.79 14.61
N PRO A 164 7.53 2.32 13.70
CA PRO A 164 7.36 3.68 13.20
C PRO A 164 5.98 3.85 12.57
N ALA A 165 5.33 4.98 12.82
CA ALA A 165 3.97 5.23 12.32
C ALA A 165 3.80 6.67 11.83
N MET A 166 3.19 6.81 10.65
CA MET A 166 2.74 8.09 10.13
C MET A 166 1.69 8.70 11.06
N PRO A 167 1.78 10.00 11.39
CA PRO A 167 0.68 10.73 11.98
C PRO A 167 -0.52 10.75 11.04
N GLY A 168 -1.73 10.74 11.61
CA GLY A 168 -2.96 10.84 10.84
C GLY A 168 -4.07 9.97 11.42
N ALA A 169 -5.21 10.01 10.75
CA ALA A 169 -6.36 9.15 11.02
C ALA A 169 -6.81 8.50 9.71
N ILE A 170 -7.45 7.35 9.83
CA ILE A 170 -8.16 6.73 8.72
C ILE A 170 -9.47 7.49 8.46
N ASP A 171 -10.06 7.32 7.28
CA ASP A 171 -11.45 7.67 7.08
C ASP A 171 -12.33 6.54 7.67
N PRO A 172 -13.14 6.78 8.71
CA PRO A 172 -13.96 5.75 9.33
C PRO A 172 -15.07 5.22 8.41
N THR A 173 -15.38 5.93 7.31
CA THR A 173 -16.29 5.47 6.26
C THR A 173 -15.57 4.72 5.15
N GLY A 174 -14.23 4.72 5.18
CA GLY A 174 -13.38 4.03 4.22
C GLY A 174 -13.58 2.52 4.28
N LYS A 175 -13.59 1.89 3.11
CA LYS A 175 -13.70 0.44 2.96
C LYS A 175 -12.39 -0.14 2.42
N PRO A 176 -12.12 -1.44 2.66
CA PRO A 176 -11.07 -2.14 1.93
C PRO A 176 -11.25 -1.98 0.42
N SER A 177 -10.15 -1.95 -0.32
CA SER A 177 -10.23 -1.77 -1.77
C SER A 177 -10.92 -2.95 -2.47
N THR A 178 -11.72 -2.64 -3.48
CA THR A 178 -12.19 -3.63 -4.45
C THR A 178 -11.01 -4.05 -5.31
N ILE A 179 -10.78 -5.36 -5.46
CA ILE A 179 -9.72 -5.91 -6.31
C ILE A 179 -10.34 -6.36 -7.63
N ARG A 180 -9.85 -5.80 -8.74
CA ARG A 180 -10.30 -6.07 -10.10
C ARG A 180 -9.16 -6.60 -10.95
N ARG A 181 -9.44 -7.48 -11.91
CA ARG A 181 -8.46 -7.88 -12.92
C ARG A 181 -8.60 -7.03 -14.17
N VAL A 182 -7.48 -6.52 -14.69
CA VAL A 182 -7.49 -5.64 -15.87
C VAL A 182 -7.83 -6.38 -17.17
N ALA A 183 -7.54 -7.69 -17.24
CA ALA A 183 -7.74 -8.49 -18.45
C ALA A 183 -9.22 -8.63 -18.84
N ASP A 184 -10.10 -8.81 -17.86
CA ASP A 184 -11.52 -9.14 -18.08
C ASP A 184 -12.49 -8.30 -17.23
N GLY A 185 -11.98 -7.41 -16.37
CA GLY A 185 -12.79 -6.59 -15.46
C GLY A 185 -13.38 -7.37 -14.28
N SER A 186 -13.01 -8.64 -14.09
CA SER A 186 -13.57 -9.49 -13.02
C SER A 186 -13.22 -8.93 -11.64
N VAL A 187 -14.21 -8.99 -10.72
CA VAL A 187 -14.03 -8.58 -9.32
C VAL A 187 -13.60 -9.81 -8.53
N ILE A 188 -12.37 -9.80 -8.01
CA ILE A 188 -11.80 -10.89 -7.21
C ILE A 188 -12.25 -10.76 -5.75
N ARG A 189 -12.39 -9.51 -5.29
CA ARG A 189 -12.83 -9.18 -3.94
C ARG A 189 -13.57 -7.85 -3.95
N GLY A 190 -14.78 -7.82 -3.39
CA GLY A 190 -15.59 -6.63 -3.16
C GLY A 190 -15.82 -6.35 -1.69
#